data_AF-W0RU72-F1
#
_entry.id   AF-W0RU72-F1
#
_cell.length_a   1.000
_cell.length_b   1.000
_cell.length_c   1.000
_cell.angle_alpha   90.00
_cell.angle_beta   90.00
_cell.angle_gamma   90.00
#
_symmetry.space_group_name_H-M   'P 1'
#
loop_
_entity.id
_entity.type
_entity.pdbx_description
1 polymer ?
#
loop_
_entity_poly.entity_id
_entity_poly.type
_entity_poly.pdbx_seq_one_letter_code
_entity_poly.pdbx_strand_id
1 'polypeptide(L)'
;MNARTLARVLTGALGVAGIVAAAPLAAQSATPATRPVATFRVATYNHDRTMPAVVVVGDSAGQLVASYRLAKDQSEHRMGVFVYGEDLVVVGETEKGVLELVFEKQAQRVTGGEVTGRWSRGEQEGVLRGRVKS
;
A
#
# COMPACT_ATOMS: atom_id res chain seq x y z
N MET A 1 50.10 44.20 52.32
CA MET A 1 49.12 45.28 52.49
C MET A 1 48.98 46.00 51.15
N ASN A 2 47.73 46.31 50.75
CA ASN A 2 47.30 47.22 49.65
C ASN A 2 47.24 46.52 48.26
N ALA A 3 46.11 46.05 47.73
CA ALA A 3 44.75 46.58 47.53
C ALA A 3 44.64 47.70 46.46
N ARG A 4 43.71 47.47 45.52
CA ARG A 4 43.02 48.39 44.58
C ARG A 4 43.69 48.52 43.20
N THR A 5 43.22 47.79 42.19
CA THR A 5 42.01 48.02 41.36
C THR A 5 42.11 49.31 40.54
N LEU A 6 42.14 49.21 39.20
CA LEU A 6 41.09 49.72 38.31
C LEU A 6 41.33 49.32 36.85
N ALA A 7 40.21 48.95 36.23
CA ALA A 7 40.03 48.40 34.90
C ALA A 7 40.20 49.44 33.77
N ARG A 8 40.49 48.94 32.55
CA ARG A 8 39.81 49.46 31.35
C ARG A 8 39.78 48.42 30.22
N VAL A 9 38.55 48.02 29.96
CA VAL A 9 37.95 47.33 28.79
C VAL A 9 38.38 48.07 27.48
N LEU A 10 38.44 47.51 26.27
CA LEU A 10 37.52 46.68 25.47
C LEU A 10 38.22 46.31 24.13
N THR A 11 37.56 45.49 23.31
CA THR A 11 37.75 45.20 21.87
C THR A 11 38.45 43.86 21.65
N GLY A 12 37.85 42.79 21.14
CA GLY A 12 36.70 42.69 20.25
C GLY A 12 37.14 41.86 19.05
N ALA A 13 36.77 40.57 19.01
CA ALA A 13 36.84 39.75 17.80
C ALA A 13 35.81 38.62 17.94
N LEU A 14 34.65 38.83 17.33
CA LEU A 14 33.61 37.82 17.16
C LEU A 14 34.14 36.73 16.22
N GLY A 15 34.63 35.64 16.79
CA GLY A 15 34.90 34.41 16.04
C GLY A 15 33.57 33.76 15.67
N VAL A 16 33.25 33.78 14.38
CA VAL A 16 32.06 33.16 13.81
C VAL A 16 32.12 31.65 14.07
N ALA A 17 31.20 31.15 14.90
CA ALA A 17 30.98 29.72 15.06
C ALA A 17 30.47 29.15 13.74
N GLY A 18 31.32 28.35 13.07
CA GLY A 18 30.92 27.55 11.92
C GLY A 18 29.90 26.51 12.36
N ILE A 19 28.62 26.78 12.14
CA ILE A 19 27.56 25.79 12.28
C ILE A 19 27.77 24.80 11.13
N VAL A 20 28.36 23.65 11.42
CA VAL A 20 28.36 22.52 10.50
C VAL A 20 26.90 22.07 10.42
N ALA A 21 26.21 22.50 9.37
CA ALA A 21 24.89 22.00 9.03
C ALA A 21 25.03 20.51 8.71
N ALA A 22 24.77 19.67 9.70
CA ALA A 22 24.47 18.26 9.46
C ALA A 22 23.23 18.23 8.57
N ALA A 23 23.43 17.95 7.29
CA ALA A 23 22.32 17.71 6.38
C ALA A 23 21.43 16.64 7.02
N PRO A 24 20.12 16.87 7.21
CA PRO A 24 19.25 15.80 7.65
C PRO A 24 19.36 14.72 6.58
N LEU A 25 19.82 13.53 7.00
CA LEU A 25 19.59 12.31 6.25
C LEU A 25 18.10 12.32 5.94
N ALA A 26 17.76 12.58 4.69
CA ALA A 26 16.42 12.34 4.20
C ALA A 26 16.19 10.86 4.49
N ALA A 27 15.41 10.59 5.54
CA ALA A 27 14.82 9.29 5.77
C ALA A 27 14.02 9.02 4.51
N GLN A 28 14.65 8.33 3.55
CA GLN A 28 13.96 7.68 2.48
C GLN A 28 13.08 6.68 3.22
N SER A 29 11.82 7.06 3.43
CA SER A 29 10.77 6.15 3.85
C SER A 29 10.83 5.01 2.85
N ALA A 30 11.50 3.92 3.23
CA ALA A 30 11.54 2.72 2.42
C ALA A 30 10.09 2.31 2.27
N THR A 31 9.51 2.56 1.10
CA THR A 31 8.18 2.06 0.79
C THR A 31 8.27 0.56 1.03
N PRO A 32 7.51 0.01 2.00
CA PRO A 32 7.68 -1.38 2.37
C PRO A 32 7.48 -2.21 1.11
N ALA A 33 8.47 -3.05 0.79
CA ALA A 33 8.48 -3.81 -0.45
C ALA A 33 7.30 -4.77 -0.44
N THR A 34 6.23 -4.41 -1.14
CA THR A 34 5.05 -5.27 -1.28
C THR A 34 5.42 -6.41 -2.22
N ARG A 35 5.49 -7.63 -1.68
CA ARG A 35 5.69 -8.84 -2.47
C ARG A 35 4.33 -9.28 -2.99
N PRO A 36 4.08 -9.32 -4.31
CA PRO A 36 2.81 -9.84 -4.83
C PRO A 36 2.71 -11.32 -4.47
N VAL A 37 1.58 -11.67 -3.85
CA VAL A 37 1.25 -13.02 -3.39
C VAL A 37 0.24 -13.64 -4.36
N ALA A 38 -0.70 -12.83 -4.87
CA ALA A 38 -1.63 -13.18 -5.94
C ALA A 38 -1.78 -12.04 -6.96
N THR A 39 -2.06 -12.40 -8.21
CA THR A 39 -2.59 -11.48 -9.20
C THR A 39 -3.80 -12.11 -9.88
N PHE A 40 -4.94 -11.47 -9.75
CA PHE A 40 -6.20 -11.88 -10.35
C PHE A 40 -6.51 -10.96 -11.53
N ARG A 41 -6.81 -11.56 -12.69
CA ARG A 41 -7.35 -10.82 -13.84
C ARG A 41 -8.84 -11.07 -13.89
N VAL A 42 -9.61 -10.00 -13.79
CA VAL A 42 -11.07 -10.08 -13.82
C VAL A 42 -11.51 -9.82 -15.25
N ALA A 43 -12.10 -10.83 -15.87
CA ALA A 43 -12.70 -10.74 -17.19
C ALA A 43 -14.21 -10.55 -17.05
N THR A 44 -14.73 -9.39 -17.43
CA THR A 44 -16.18 -9.16 -17.45
C THR A 44 -16.76 -9.46 -18.83
N TYR A 45 -17.88 -10.19 -18.87
CA TYR A 45 -18.60 -10.46 -20.12
C TYR A 45 -19.18 -9.20 -20.79
N ASN A 46 -19.47 -8.14 -20.03
CA ASN A 46 -20.18 -6.95 -20.54
C ASN A 46 -19.26 -5.75 -20.84
N HIS A 47 -17.95 -5.95 -20.95
CA HIS A 47 -16.98 -4.85 -21.10
C HIS A 47 -17.18 -3.73 -20.07
N ASP A 48 -17.55 -4.07 -18.83
CA ASP A 48 -17.84 -3.08 -17.82
C ASP A 48 -16.54 -2.42 -17.36
N ARG A 49 -16.32 -1.20 -17.85
CA ARG A 49 -15.08 -0.43 -17.65
C ARG A 49 -14.88 0.03 -16.21
N THR A 50 -15.91 -0.05 -15.36
CA THR A 50 -15.82 0.28 -13.94
C THR A 50 -15.54 -0.95 -13.08
N MET A 51 -15.49 -2.15 -13.66
CA MET A 51 -14.98 -3.33 -12.97
C MET A 51 -13.45 -3.29 -13.00
N PRO A 52 -12.77 -3.72 -11.92
CA PRO A 52 -11.34 -3.93 -11.96
C PRO A 52 -10.96 -4.86 -13.11
N ALA A 53 -9.86 -4.54 -13.79
CA ALA A 53 -9.24 -5.44 -14.76
C ALA A 53 -8.23 -6.35 -14.07
N VAL A 54 -7.52 -5.81 -13.08
CA VAL A 54 -6.49 -6.53 -12.32
C VAL A 54 -6.65 -6.21 -10.85
N VAL A 55 -6.58 -7.25 -10.01
CA VAL A 55 -6.51 -7.16 -8.55
C VAL A 55 -5.23 -7.86 -8.12
N VAL A 56 -4.39 -7.16 -7.36
CA VAL A 56 -3.14 -7.69 -6.83
C VAL A 56 -3.29 -7.78 -5.32
N VAL A 57 -3.01 -8.95 -4.77
CA VAL A 57 -2.89 -9.15 -3.32
C VAL A 57 -1.41 -9.38 -3.05
N GLY A 58 -0.84 -8.63 -2.13
CA GLY A 58 0.56 -8.72 -1.74
C GLY A 58 0.72 -8.84 -0.24
N ASP A 59 1.91 -9.26 0.17
CA ASP A 59 2.36 -9.22 1.56
C ASP A 59 3.31 -8.03 1.70
N SER A 60 2.98 -7.15 2.63
CA SER A 60 3.81 -6.02 3.04
C SER A 60 4.09 -6.16 4.54
N ALA A 61 5.33 -6.53 4.88
CA ALA A 61 5.79 -6.69 6.26
C ALA A 61 4.94 -7.66 7.13
N GLY A 62 4.43 -8.74 6.53
CA GLY A 62 3.59 -9.74 7.21
C GLY A 62 2.10 -9.39 7.23
N GLN A 63 1.70 -8.29 6.58
CA GLN A 63 0.31 -7.89 6.42
C GLN A 63 -0.12 -8.04 4.97
N LEU A 64 -1.28 -8.66 4.76
CA LEU A 64 -1.88 -8.72 3.44
C LEU A 64 -2.43 -7.34 3.06
N VAL A 65 -2.02 -6.88 1.88
CA VAL A 65 -2.51 -5.65 1.25
C VAL A 65 -3.06 -6.01 -0.12
N ALA A 66 -4.07 -5.29 -0.58
CA ALA A 66 -4.57 -5.48 -1.92
C ALA A 66 -4.77 -4.15 -2.63
N SER A 67 -4.64 -4.20 -3.94
CA SER A 67 -4.94 -3.10 -4.81
C SER A 67 -5.58 -3.56 -6.10
N TYR A 68 -6.31 -2.66 -6.75
CA TYR A 68 -6.89 -2.92 -8.05
C TYR A 68 -6.58 -1.79 -9.03
N ARG A 69 -6.68 -2.15 -10.31
CA ARG A 69 -6.62 -1.20 -11.43
C ARG A 69 -7.85 -1.40 -12.31
N LEU A 70 -8.45 -0.31 -12.74
CA LEU A 70 -9.57 -0.33 -13.68
C LEU A 70 -9.07 -0.58 -15.10
N ALA A 71 -9.97 -0.98 -16.00
CA ALA A 71 -9.60 -1.23 -17.40
C ALA A 71 -9.17 0.06 -18.15
N LYS A 72 -9.71 1.22 -17.77
CA LYS A 72 -9.41 2.53 -18.37
C LYS A 72 -8.44 3.38 -17.57
N ASP A 73 -8.39 3.15 -16.26
CA ASP A 73 -7.55 3.91 -15.35
C ASP A 73 -6.48 2.97 -14.78
N GLN A 74 -5.23 3.29 -15.11
CA GLN A 74 -4.08 2.54 -14.60
C GLN A 74 -3.68 2.95 -13.17
N SER A 75 -4.39 3.93 -12.60
CA SER A 75 -4.24 4.29 -11.20
C SER A 75 -4.52 3.09 -10.32
N GLU A 76 -3.69 2.96 -9.29
CA GLU A 76 -3.79 1.88 -8.33
C GLU A 76 -4.64 2.32 -7.15
N HIS A 77 -5.75 1.62 -6.94
CA HIS A 77 -6.67 1.87 -5.84
C HIS A 77 -6.47 0.82 -4.75
N ARG A 78 -6.37 1.24 -3.50
CA ARG A 78 -6.21 0.31 -2.36
C ARG A 78 -7.53 -0.39 -2.04
N MET A 79 -7.42 -1.62 -1.60
CA MET A 79 -8.52 -2.44 -1.10
C MET A 79 -8.22 -2.90 0.32
N GLY A 80 -9.28 -3.05 1.12
CA GLY A 80 -9.22 -3.81 2.36
C GLY A 80 -9.08 -5.30 2.08
N VAL A 81 -8.32 -5.99 2.91
CA VAL A 81 -8.14 -7.44 2.86
C VAL A 81 -8.56 -8.04 4.18
N PHE A 82 -9.41 -9.06 4.12
CA PHE A 82 -9.91 -9.80 5.26
C PHE A 82 -9.73 -11.29 5.02
N VAL A 83 -9.41 -12.02 6.09
CA VAL A 83 -9.28 -13.48 6.05
C VAL A 83 -10.35 -14.07 6.95
N TYR A 84 -11.26 -14.85 6.36
CA TYR A 84 -12.33 -15.54 7.07
C TYR A 84 -12.16 -17.05 6.91
N GLY A 85 -11.55 -17.69 7.90
CA GLY A 85 -11.23 -19.11 7.83
C GLY A 85 -10.25 -19.41 6.69
N GLU A 86 -10.70 -20.12 5.67
CA GLU A 86 -9.90 -20.41 4.47
C GLU A 86 -10.14 -19.41 3.32
N ASP A 87 -11.09 -18.50 3.47
CA ASP A 87 -11.48 -17.58 2.41
C ASP A 87 -10.76 -16.23 2.56
N LEU A 88 -10.36 -15.69 1.42
CA LEU A 88 -9.75 -14.37 1.31
C LEU A 88 -10.78 -13.42 0.72
N VAL A 89 -11.14 -12.38 1.47
CA VAL A 89 -12.10 -11.37 1.05
C VAL A 89 -11.38 -10.06 0.81
N VAL A 90 -11.61 -9.46 -0.34
CA VAL A 90 -11.00 -8.19 -0.75
C VAL A 90 -12.11 -7.20 -1.06
N VAL A 91 -12.08 -6.04 -0.42
CA VAL A 91 -13.15 -5.03 -0.50
C VAL A 91 -12.58 -3.70 -0.95
N GLY A 92 -13.20 -3.08 -1.95
CA GLY A 92 -12.78 -1.77 -2.46
C GLY A 92 -13.98 -0.92 -2.86
N GLU A 93 -13.84 0.39 -2.75
CA GLU A 93 -14.87 1.32 -3.22
C GLU A 93 -14.70 1.59 -4.72
N THR A 94 -15.80 1.54 -5.47
CA THR A 94 -15.82 1.91 -6.90
C THR A 94 -16.90 2.95 -7.14
N GLU A 95 -16.89 3.59 -8.32
CA GLU A 95 -17.94 4.54 -8.73
C GLU A 95 -19.35 3.93 -8.72
N LYS A 96 -19.46 2.60 -8.87
CA LYS A 96 -20.74 1.88 -8.85
C LYS A 96 -21.07 1.26 -7.48
N GLY A 97 -20.33 1.65 -6.44
CA GLY A 97 -20.51 1.16 -5.07
C GLY A 97 -19.36 0.25 -4.61
N VAL A 98 -19.55 -0.33 -3.43
CA VAL A 98 -18.57 -1.24 -2.81
C VAL A 98 -18.49 -2.51 -3.65
N LEU A 99 -17.27 -2.86 -4.07
CA LEU A 99 -16.92 -4.11 -4.69
C LEU A 99 -16.34 -5.04 -3.63
N GLU A 100 -16.93 -6.21 -3.50
CA GLU A 100 -16.43 -7.31 -2.69
C GLU A 100 -16.02 -8.47 -3.60
N LEU A 101 -14.85 -9.03 -3.34
CA LEU A 101 -14.30 -10.18 -4.02
C LEU A 101 -13.99 -11.24 -2.97
N VAL A 102 -14.66 -12.39 -3.06
CA VAL A 102 -14.46 -13.53 -2.17
C VAL A 102 -13.70 -14.60 -2.95
N PHE A 103 -12.48 -14.89 -2.54
CA PHE A 103 -11.64 -15.95 -3.10
C PHE A 103 -11.68 -17.17 -2.17
N GLU A 104 -12.30 -18.24 -2.63
CA GLU A 104 -12.56 -19.43 -1.84
C GLU A 104 -11.28 -20.25 -1.61
N LYS A 105 -11.04 -20.64 -0.36
CA LYS A 105 -9.90 -21.48 0.05
C LYS A 105 -8.50 -20.90 -0.29
N GLN A 106 -8.41 -19.59 -0.50
CA GLN A 106 -7.17 -18.90 -0.88
C GLN A 106 -6.44 -18.22 0.29
N ALA A 107 -6.98 -18.24 1.52
CA ALA A 107 -6.34 -17.57 2.66
C ALA A 107 -4.95 -18.13 3.00
N GLN A 108 -4.75 -19.45 2.81
CA GLN A 108 -3.51 -20.15 3.18
C GLN A 108 -2.71 -20.63 1.97
N ARG A 109 -3.31 -20.63 0.77
CA ARG A 109 -2.66 -21.02 -0.48
C ARG A 109 -2.91 -19.95 -1.52
N VAL A 110 -1.84 -19.27 -1.91
CA VAL A 110 -1.87 -18.33 -3.03
C VAL A 110 -0.89 -18.74 -4.13
N THR A 111 -0.31 -19.93 -4.03
CA THR A 111 0.64 -20.47 -5.01
C THR A 111 0.02 -21.64 -5.76
N GLY A 112 -0.14 -21.46 -7.07
CA GLY A 112 -0.42 -22.52 -8.05
C GLY A 112 -1.76 -23.23 -7.86
N GLY A 113 -2.81 -22.77 -8.57
CA GLY A 113 -4.11 -23.42 -8.58
C GLY A 113 -5.16 -22.69 -9.39
N GLU A 114 -6.27 -23.39 -9.66
CA GLU A 114 -7.53 -22.75 -10.08
C GLU A 114 -8.09 -21.97 -8.89
N VAL A 115 -8.43 -20.72 -9.13
CA VAL A 115 -9.04 -19.83 -8.15
C VAL A 115 -10.52 -19.78 -8.45
N THR A 116 -11.36 -20.16 -7.50
CA THR A 116 -12.81 -19.96 -7.56
C THR A 116 -13.24 -18.97 -6.51
N GLY A 117 -14.42 -18.41 -6.70
CA GLY A 117 -14.95 -17.44 -5.77
C GLY A 117 -16.20 -16.75 -6.28
N ARG A 118 -16.55 -15.66 -5.61
CA ARG A 118 -17.71 -14.83 -5.94
C ARG A 118 -17.33 -13.36 -5.87
N TRP A 119 -18.03 -12.54 -6.63
CA TRP A 119 -17.94 -11.11 -6.53
C TRP A 119 -19.32 -10.50 -6.37
N SER A 120 -19.39 -9.38 -5.66
CA SER A 120 -20.58 -8.56 -5.57
C SER A 120 -20.20 -7.07 -5.68
N ARG A 121 -21.09 -6.28 -6.30
CA ARG A 121 -20.94 -4.83 -6.40
C ARG A 121 -22.32 -4.18 -6.49
N GLY A 122 -22.74 -3.56 -5.39
CA GLY A 122 -24.14 -3.12 -5.25
C GLY A 122 -25.08 -4.31 -5.39
N GLU A 123 -26.03 -4.24 -6.33
CA GLU A 123 -26.98 -5.33 -6.63
C GLU A 123 -26.44 -6.37 -7.61
N GLN A 124 -25.24 -6.17 -8.16
CA GLN A 124 -24.65 -7.08 -9.13
C GLN A 124 -23.82 -8.14 -8.42
N GLU A 125 -23.95 -9.39 -8.85
CA GLU A 125 -23.13 -10.49 -8.34
C GLU A 125 -22.72 -11.45 -9.45
N GLY A 126 -21.69 -12.25 -9.19
CA GLY A 126 -21.27 -13.29 -10.11
C GLY A 126 -20.17 -14.18 -9.55
N VAL A 127 -19.67 -15.08 -10.40
CA VAL A 127 -18.63 -16.05 -10.04
C VAL A 127 -17.26 -15.52 -10.47
N LEU A 128 -16.28 -15.65 -9.58
CA LEU A 128 -14.87 -15.45 -9.89
C LEU A 128 -14.26 -16.79 -10.30
N ARG A 129 -13.57 -16.79 -11.44
CA ARG A 129 -12.75 -17.92 -11.88
C ARG A 129 -11.42 -17.38 -12.38
N GLY A 130 -10.33 -18.00 -11.95
CA GLY A 130 -9.00 -17.55 -12.30
C GLY A 130 -7.98 -18.67 -12.21
N ARG A 131 -6.76 -18.35 -12.61
CA ARG A 131 -5.59 -19.18 -12.33
C ARG A 131 -4.53 -18.28 -11.73
N VAL A 132 -3.88 -18.76 -10.67
CA VAL A 132 -2.69 -18.10 -10.16
C VAL A 132 -1.57 -18.31 -11.18
N LYS A 133 -0.97 -17.22 -11.66
CA LYS A 133 0.25 -17.31 -12.48
C LYS A 133 1.44 -17.43 -11.53
N SER A 134 2.09 -18.59 -11.57
CA SER A 134 3.34 -18.89 -10.84
C SER A 134 4.50 -18.05 -11.34
#